data_AF-A0A345ZPZ2-F1
#
_entry.id   AF-A0A345ZPZ2-F1
#
_cell.length_a   1.000
_cell.length_b   1.000
_cell.length_c   1.000
_cell.angle_alpha   90.00
_cell.angle_beta   90.00
_cell.angle_gamma   90.00
#
_symmetry.space_group_name_H-M   'P 1'
#
loop_
_entity.id
_entity.type
_entity.pdbx_description
1 polymer ?
#
loop_
_entity_poly.entity_id
_entity_poly.type
_entity_poly.pdbx_seq_one_letter_code
_entity_poly.pdbx_strand_id
1 'polypeptide(L)' 'GIDVLLSARRVGPTGKAYGLDMTDEMLALALENKAKAGASNVEFLKGHIESIPLPAGTVDVIISNCVINL' A
#
# COMPACT_ATOMS: atom_id res chain seq x y z
N GLY A 1 5.32 -4.28 1.04
CA GLY A 1 5.80 -3.25 0.08
C GLY A 1 5.73 -3.69 -1.38
N ILE A 2 6.34 -4.83 -1.74
CA ILE A 2 6.43 -5.30 -3.14
C ILE A 2 5.06 -5.46 -3.81
N ASP A 3 4.09 -6.08 -3.15
CA ASP A 3 2.75 -6.30 -3.72
C ASP A 3 2.03 -5.00 -4.10
N VAL A 4 2.28 -3.92 -3.33
CA VAL A 4 1.72 -2.59 -3.63
C VAL A 4 2.32 -2.02 -4.90
N LEU A 5 3.63 -2.19 -5.11
CA LEU A 5 4.31 -1.75 -6.34
C LEU A 5 3.87 -2.56 -7.56
N LEU A 6 3.68 -3.88 -7.40
CA LEU A 6 3.15 -4.73 -8.47
C LEU A 6 1.70 -4.36 -8.80
N SER A 7 0.89 -4.10 -7.78
CA SER A 7 -0.50 -3.66 -7.94
C SER A 7 -0.57 -2.31 -8.67
N ALA A 8 0.28 -1.36 -8.29
CA ALA A 8 0.37 -0.05 -8.93
C ALA A 8 0.65 -0.12 -10.43
N ARG A 9 1.52 -1.06 -10.85
CA ARG A 9 1.76 -1.36 -12.26
C ARG A 9 0.53 -2.00 -12.92
N ARG A 10 -0.17 -2.89 -12.22
CA ARG A 10 -1.29 -3.65 -12.77
C ARG A 10 -2.55 -2.81 -12.99
N VAL A 11 -2.82 -1.87 -12.09
CA VAL A 11 -3.96 -0.93 -12.19
C VAL A 11 -3.73 0.20 -13.20
N GLY A 12 -2.49 0.34 -13.70
CA GLY A 12 -2.14 1.34 -14.70
C GLY A 12 -2.04 2.76 -14.15
N PRO A 13 -1.73 3.74 -15.01
CA PRO A 13 -1.39 5.11 -14.58
C PRO A 13 -2.57 5.90 -14.00
N THR A 14 -3.81 5.51 -14.32
CA THR A 14 -5.03 6.13 -13.79
C THR A 14 -5.51 5.47 -12.50
N GLY A 15 -4.99 4.28 -12.17
CA GLY A 15 -5.27 3.59 -10.91
C GLY A 15 -4.28 4.00 -9.82
N LYS A 16 -4.65 3.72 -8.57
CA LYS A 16 -3.82 4.01 -7.38
C LYS A 16 -3.72 2.77 -6.50
N ALA A 17 -2.54 2.55 -5.91
CA ALA A 17 -2.32 1.49 -4.93
C ALA A 17 -1.94 2.09 -3.58
N TYR A 18 -2.56 1.58 -2.51
CA TYR A 18 -2.23 1.92 -1.14
C TYR A 18 -1.54 0.74 -0.47
N GLY A 19 -0.50 1.01 0.32
CA GLY A 19 0.04 0.07 1.30
C GLY A 19 -0.23 0.58 2.70
N LEU A 20 -0.62 -0.31 3.61
CA LEU A 20 -0.82 0.00 5.02
C LEU A 20 0.14 -0.86 5.85
N ASP A 21 0.85 -0.23 6.77
CA ASP A 21 1.69 -0.92 7.76
C ASP A 21 1.70 -0.11 9.07
N MET A 22 1.89 -0.76 10.20
CA MET A 22 1.93 -0.09 11.51
C MET A 22 3.33 0.38 11.88
N THR A 23 4.37 -0.22 11.30
CA THR A 23 5.77 0.00 11.71
C THR A 23 6.46 1.04 10.84
N ASP A 24 7.18 1.98 11.46
CA ASP A 24 7.93 3.00 10.73
C ASP A 24 9.03 2.41 9.85
N GLU A 25 9.65 1.32 10.29
CA GLU A 25 10.71 0.62 9.57
C GLU A 25 10.21 0.06 8.22
N MET A 26 9.08 -0.65 8.23
CA MET A 26 8.52 -1.21 6.99
C MET A 26 8.04 -0.11 6.05
N LEU A 27 7.50 0.99 6.57
CA LEU A 27 7.09 2.15 5.78
C LEU A 27 8.30 2.84 5.14
N ALA A 28 9.39 3.04 5.88
CA ALA A 28 10.62 3.61 5.35
C ALA A 28 11.18 2.78 4.20
N LEU A 29 11.26 1.46 4.39
CA LEU A 29 11.69 0.51 3.35
C LEU A 29 10.75 0.56 2.13
N ALA A 30 9.44 0.65 2.35
CA ALA A 30 8.45 0.72 1.28
C ALA A 30 8.58 2.03 0.46
N LEU A 31 8.81 3.16 1.13
CA LEU A 31 9.03 4.46 0.49
C LEU A 31 10.31 4.49 -0.34
N GLU A 32 11.41 3.90 0.17
CA GLU A 32 12.64 3.75 -0.60
C GLU A 32 12.42 2.92 -1.88
N ASN A 33 11.70 1.81 -1.77
CA ASN A 33 11.37 0.97 -2.92
C ASN A 33 10.46 1.67 -3.93
N LYS A 34 9.49 2.47 -3.46
CA LYS A 34 8.67 3.34 -4.33
C LYS A 34 9.55 4.32 -5.11
N ALA A 35 10.49 4.98 -4.45
CA ALA A 35 11.40 5.93 -5.09
C ALA A 35 12.26 5.24 -6.15
N LYS A 36 12.88 4.09 -5.82
CA LYS A 36 13.66 3.28 -6.75
C LYS A 36 12.84 2.79 -7.96
N ALA A 37 11.57 2.46 -7.75
CA ALA A 37 10.67 2.02 -8.82
C ALA A 37 10.10 3.16 -9.66
N GLY A 38 10.29 4.42 -9.27
CA GLY A 38 9.69 5.58 -9.94
C GLY A 38 8.15 5.56 -9.91
N ALA A 39 7.55 4.89 -8.93
CA ALA A 39 6.10 4.69 -8.87
C ALA A 39 5.41 5.96 -8.33
N SER A 40 4.68 6.67 -9.20
CA SER A 40 3.96 7.90 -8.85
C SER A 40 2.56 7.65 -8.28
N ASN A 41 1.96 6.49 -8.57
CA ASN A 41 0.59 6.13 -8.20
C ASN A 41 0.50 5.20 -6.96
N VAL A 42 1.46 5.33 -6.04
CA VAL A 42 1.56 4.54 -4.81
C VAL A 42 1.55 5.45 -3.59
N GLU A 43 0.79 5.09 -2.56
CA GLU A 43 0.79 5.77 -1.27
C GLU A 43 0.94 4.75 -0.13
N PHE A 44 1.79 5.05 0.84
CA PHE A 44 1.94 4.23 2.03
C PHE A 44 1.37 4.97 3.24
N LEU A 45 0.51 4.29 3.99
CA LEU A 45 -0.21 4.80 5.13
C LEU A 45 0.29 4.10 6.39
N LYS A 46 0.43 4.87 7.47
CA LYS A 46 0.69 4.30 8.79
C LYS A 46 -0.62 4.01 9.50
N GLY A 47 -0.79 2.79 9.99
CA GLY A 47 -1.96 2.43 10.79
C GLY A 47 -2.10 0.93 11.00
N HIS A 48 -3.13 0.58 11.76
CA HIS A 48 -3.53 -0.81 12.01
C HIS A 48 -4.61 -1.24 11.00
N ILE A 49 -4.65 -2.53 10.65
CA ILE A 49 -5.61 -3.06 9.66
C ILE A 49 -7.07 -2.97 10.16
N GLU A 50 -7.27 -2.91 11.47
CA GLU A 50 -8.55 -2.73 12.14
C GLU A 50 -9.03 -1.28 12.13
N SER A 51 -8.15 -0.33 11.80
CA SER A 51 -8.43 1.12 11.81
C SER A 51 -7.74 1.81 10.63
N ILE A 52 -8.14 1.42 9.42
CA ILE A 52 -7.59 1.95 8.17
C ILE A 52 -7.89 3.46 8.06
N PRO A 53 -6.87 4.33 7.85
CA PRO A 53 -7.05 5.78 7.77
C PRO A 53 -7.52 6.23 6.37
N LEU A 54 -8.59 5.62 5.86
CA LEU A 54 -9.21 5.96 4.58
C LEU A 54 -10.73 6.14 4.74
N PRO A 55 -11.36 7.05 3.99
CA PRO A 55 -12.81 7.17 3.98
C PRO A 55 -13.50 5.89 3.47
N ALA A 56 -14.75 5.69 3.85
CA ALA A 56 -15.57 4.60 3.33
C ALA A 56 -15.77 4.71 1.81
N GLY A 57 -15.80 3.58 1.10
CA GLY A 57 -16.02 3.53 -0.34
C GLY A 57 -14.84 4.02 -1.20
N THR A 58 -13.63 4.15 -0.62
CA THR A 58 -12.45 4.69 -1.32
C THR A 58 -11.75 3.67 -2.23
N VAL A 59 -11.89 2.36 -1.97
CA VAL A 59 -11.07 1.32 -2.58
C VAL A 59 -11.96 0.27 -3.27
N ASP A 60 -11.64 -0.05 -4.52
CA ASP A 60 -12.39 -1.04 -5.31
C ASP A 60 -12.03 -2.49 -4.96
N VAL A 61 -10.76 -2.73 -4.61
CA VAL A 61 -10.20 -4.07 -4.35
C VAL A 61 -9.25 -4.04 -3.16
N ILE A 62 -9.41 -5.00 -2.25
CA ILE A 62 -8.52 -5.20 -1.10
C ILE A 62 -7.74 -6.50 -1.32
N ILE A 63 -6.43 -6.44 -1.15
CA ILE A 63 -5.55 -7.61 -1.16
C ILE A 63 -4.82 -7.71 0.19
N SER A 64 -4.60 -8.94 0.65
CA SER A 64 -3.80 -9.21 1.83
C SER A 64 -3.21 -10.62 1.73
N ASN A 65 -2.03 -10.83 2.29
CA ASN A 65 -1.43 -12.16 2.38
C ASN A 65 -0.88 -12.35 3.81
N CYS A 66 -1.40 -13.35 4.52
CA CYS A 66 -0.93 -13.78 5.85
C CYS A 66 -0.93 -12.73 6.98
N VAL A 67 -1.73 -11.67 6.90
CA VAL A 67 -1.80 -10.62 7.94
C VAL A 67 -2.98 -10.74 8.92
N ILE A 68 -3.99 -11.55 8.60
CA ILE A 68 -5.24 -11.63 9.40
C ILE A 68 -5.11 -12.56 10.61
N ASN A 69 -4.07 -13.41 10.65
CA ASN A 69 -3.84 -14.38 11.72
C ASN A 69 -2.51 -14.13 12.44
N LEU A 70 -2.16 -12.85 12.61
CA LEU A 70 -0.93 -12.40 13.25
C LEU A 70 -1.19 -11.86 14.66
#